data_AF-A0A703PKM0-F1
#
_entry.id   AF-A0A703PKM0-F1
#
_cell.length_a   1.000
_cell.length_b   1.000
_cell.length_c   1.000
_cell.angle_alpha   90.00
_cell.angle_beta   90.00
_cell.angle_gamma   90.00
#
_symmetry.space_group_name_H-M   'P 1'
#
loop_
_entity.id
_entity.type
_entity.pdbx_description
1 polymer ?
#
loop_
_entity_poly.entity_id
_entity_poly.type
_entity_poly.pdbx_seq_one_letter_code
_entity_poly.pdbx_strand_id
1 'polypeptide(L)' 'YLSAMKAGACRYDTEGYVTEHITVEEEQYALARLAKARAQNARKAELRAVLAQTV' A
#
# COMPACT_ATOMS: atom_id res chain seq x y z
N TYR A 1 -4.12 0.50 -1.98
CA TYR A 1 -4.38 -0.49 -0.93
C TYR A 1 -3.89 -0.02 0.43
N LEU A 2 -2.58 -0.01 0.72
CA LEU A 2 -2.06 0.34 2.06
C LEU A 2 -2.57 1.69 2.62
N SER A 3 -2.67 2.73 1.78
CA SER A 3 -3.19 4.05 2.20
C SER A 3 -4.68 4.07 2.57
N ALA A 4 -5.44 3.05 2.18
CA ALA A 4 -6.87 2.92 2.50
C ALA A 4 -7.10 2.16 3.81
N MET A 5 -6.08 1.48 4.35
CA MET A 5 -6.13 0.79 5.63
C MET A 5 -6.02 1.80 6.78
N LYS A 6 -7.12 2.50 7.06
CA LYS A 6 -7.25 3.40 8.22
C LYS A 6 -8.09 2.73 9.29
N ALA A 7 -7.86 3.01 10.56
CA ALA A 7 -8.69 2.47 11.63
C ALA A 7 -10.18 2.78 11.37
N GLY A 8 -11.02 1.76 11.50
CA GLY A 8 -12.46 1.85 11.20
C GLY A 8 -12.83 1.72 9.72
N ALA A 9 -11.89 1.58 8.80
CA ALA A 9 -12.21 1.26 7.40
C ALA A 9 -12.74 -0.17 7.26
N CYS A 10 -13.64 -0.41 6.30
CA CYS A 10 -14.25 -1.72 6.08
C CYS A 10 -13.38 -2.65 5.24
N ARG A 11 -13.31 -3.92 5.63
CA ARG A 11 -12.94 -5.04 4.75
C ARG A 11 -14.21 -5.62 4.14
N TYR A 12 -14.12 -6.04 2.88
CA TYR A 12 -15.25 -6.57 2.13
C TYR A 12 -14.96 -7.98 1.65
N ASP A 13 -15.98 -8.84 1.65
CA ASP A 13 -15.95 -10.10 0.93
C ASP A 13 -16.22 -9.89 -0.58
N THR A 14 -16.31 -10.99 -1.33
CA THR A 14 -16.56 -10.97 -2.78
C THR A 14 -18.00 -10.62 -3.14
N GLU A 15 -18.95 -10.76 -2.19
CA GLU A 15 -20.35 -10.39 -2.37
C GLU A 15 -20.60 -8.91 -2.03
N GLY A 16 -19.62 -8.24 -1.43
CA GLY A 16 -19.63 -6.82 -1.10
C GLY A 16 -20.10 -6.52 0.32
N TYR A 17 -20.24 -7.53 1.19
CA TYR A 17 -20.58 -7.31 2.59
C TYR A 17 -19.35 -6.96 3.41
N VAL A 18 -19.55 -6.14 4.44
CA VAL A 18 -18.49 -5.79 5.39
C VAL A 18 -18.23 -7.00 6.30
N THR A 19 -17.01 -7.51 6.29
CA THR A 19 -16.62 -8.64 7.15
C THR A 19 -15.96 -8.18 8.45
N GLU A 20 -15.16 -7.13 8.38
CA GLU A 20 -14.34 -6.64 9.50
C GLU A 20 -14.06 -5.13 9.36
N HIS A 21 -13.68 -4.49 10.47
CA HIS A 21 -13.15 -3.13 10.46
C HIS A 21 -11.66 -3.15 10.77
N ILE A 22 -10.89 -2.36 10.03
CA ILE A 22 -9.45 -2.22 10.22
C ILE A 22 -9.15 -1.71 11.64
N THR A 23 -8.19 -2.33 12.34
CA THR A 23 -7.78 -1.90 13.68
C THR A 23 -6.72 -0.77 13.63
N VAL A 24 -6.44 -0.15 14.78
CA VAL A 24 -5.39 0.86 14.91
C VAL A 24 -4.02 0.25 14.62
N GLU A 25 -3.76 -0.97 15.11
CA GLU A 25 -2.50 -1.69 14.89
C GLU A 25 -2.28 -1.99 13.40
N GLU A 26 -3.35 -2.38 12.70
CA GLU A 26 -3.32 -2.62 11.26
C GLU A 26 -3.05 -1.34 10.45
N GLU A 27 -3.61 -0.20 10.86
CA GLU A 27 -3.28 1.11 10.27
C GLU A 27 -1.80 1.44 10.46
N GLN A 28 -1.25 1.27 11.66
CA GLN A 28 0.18 1.52 11.91
C GLN A 28 1.07 0.61 11.07
N TYR A 29 0.72 -0.67 10.98
CA TYR A 29 1.39 -1.61 10.08
C TYR A 29 1.34 -1.12 8.63
N ALA A 30 0.16 -0.72 8.14
CA ALA A 30 -0.01 -0.26 6.77
C ALA A 30 0.80 1.01 6.46
N LEU A 31 0.87 1.96 7.40
CA LEU A 31 1.67 3.17 7.29
C LEU A 31 3.18 2.85 7.18
N ALA A 32 3.69 1.96 8.04
CA ALA A 32 5.09 1.53 7.99
C ALA A 32 5.43 0.82 6.66
N ARG A 33 4.54 -0.06 6.19
CA ARG A 33 4.69 -0.75 4.90
C ARG A 33 4.62 0.23 3.72
N LEU A 34 3.76 1.24 3.79
CA LEU A 34 3.61 2.25 2.73
C LEU A 34 4.87 3.10 2.60
N ALA A 35 5.48 3.50 3.71
CA ALA A 35 6.74 4.24 3.69
C ALA A 35 7.85 3.44 2.98
N LYS A 36 8.02 2.16 3.33
CA LYS A 36 8.97 1.26 2.67
C LYS A 36 8.66 1.09 1.17
N ALA A 37 7.40 0.86 0.82
CA ALA A 37 6.97 0.68 -0.57
C ALA A 37 7.24 1.94 -1.42
N ARG A 38 7.03 3.14 -0.87
CA ARG A 38 7.34 4.41 -1.55
C ARG A 38 8.84 4.53 -1.86
N ALA A 39 9.70 4.25 -0.88
CA ALA A 39 11.15 4.28 -1.09
C ALA A 39 11.60 3.27 -2.16
N GLN A 40 11.07 2.04 -2.11
CA GLN A 40 11.36 1.01 -3.12
C GLN A 40 10.86 1.41 -4.51
N ASN A 41 9.66 1.98 -4.61
CA ASN A 41 9.09 2.41 -5.88
C ASN A 41 9.86 3.59 -6.49
N ALA A 42 10.31 4.54 -5.68
CA ALA A 42 11.17 5.62 -6.13
C ALA A 42 12.47 5.07 -6.73
N ARG A 43 13.16 4.18 -6.00
CA ARG A 43 14.39 3.53 -6.49
C ARG A 43 14.14 2.72 -7.76
N LYS A 44 13.04 1.98 -7.83
CA LYS A 44 12.65 1.24 -9.03
C LYS A 44 12.38 2.16 -10.22
N ALA A 45 11.78 3.33 -9.99
CA ALA A 45 11.52 4.32 -11.03
C ALA A 45 12.83 4.90 -11.60
N GLU A 46 13.79 5.24 -10.74
CA GLU A 46 15.14 5.67 -11.17
C GLU A 46 15.82 4.62 -12.06
N LEU A 47 15.83 3.36 -11.61
CA LEU A 47 16.44 2.27 -12.36
C LEU A 47 15.76 2.04 -13.71
N ARG A 48 14.43 2.16 -13.75
CA ARG A 48 13.67 2.09 -15.02
C ARG A 48 14.02 3.25 -15.94
N ALA A 49 14.23 4.46 -15.43
CA ALA A 49 14.64 5.60 -16.23
C ALA A 49 16.02 5.39 -16.86
N VAL A 50 16.97 4.79 -16.14
CA VAL A 50 18.28 4.43 -16.69
C VAL A 50 18.13 3.43 -17.85
N LEU A 51 17.36 2.35 -17.64
CA LEU A 51 17.12 1.35 -18.69
C LEU A 51 16.44 1.95 -19.93
N ALA A 52 15.50 2.86 -19.73
CA ALA A 52 14.80 3.53 -20.83
C ALA A 52 15.70 4.48 -21.65
N GLN A 53 16.86 4.89 -21.13
CA GLN A 53 17.86 5.67 -21.87
C GLN A 53 18.87 4.77 -22.62
N THR A 54 18.92 3.48 -22.30
CA THR A 54 19.88 2.52 -22.88
C THR A 54 19.29 1.61 -23.96
N VAL A 55 17.98 1.73 -24.23
CA VAL A 55 17.23 1.02 -25.28
C VAL A 55 16.69 2.06 -26.26
#